data_AF-A0AAV0UQF8-F1
#
_entry.id   AF-A0AAV0UQF8-F1
#
_cell.length_a   1.000
_cell.length_b   1.000
_cell.length_c   1.000
_cell.angle_alpha   90.00
_cell.angle_beta   90.00
_cell.angle_gamma   90.00
#
_symmetry.space_group_name_H-M   'P 1'
#
loop_
_entity.id
_entity.type
_entity.pdbx_description
1 polymer ?
#
loop_
_entity_poly.entity_id
_entity_poly.type
_entity_poly.pdbx_seq_one_letter_code
_entity_poly.pdbx_strand_id
1 'polypeptide(L)'
;MTFDSRVRGLCALAVLCTAVSMVPTADAWLAPIVTKGNKLFDSKTGVEFRMKGMAYYPRPNDGRMATVGNYDWAADKHEDVWQPHLEVLKDLGVNTIRLYPIDPGTSHDKFMCACSEAGIYVLVGITAPCENCSVLDYLPPKCYPEDLFTRAQMVYNAFAMYDNTLGFSLGNENNLQTENGADGTATAPCVKAFLRDTRSYAASCSGSVRRCPLASTLPTFRHLGH
;
A
#
# COMPACT_ATOMS: atom_id res chain seq x y z
N MET A 1 -14.71 87.67 24.72
CA MET A 1 -13.35 87.33 25.18
C MET A 1 -13.46 86.05 26.00
N THR A 2 -13.33 84.89 25.35
CA THR A 2 -12.14 84.01 25.28
C THR A 2 -12.08 82.96 26.40
N PHE A 3 -11.74 81.71 26.02
CA PHE A 3 -11.34 80.52 26.82
C PHE A 3 -12.49 79.73 27.51
N ASP A 4 -12.56 78.40 27.53
CA ASP A 4 -11.79 77.34 26.86
C ASP A 4 -12.50 75.98 26.99
N SER A 5 -12.07 75.05 26.15
CA SER A 5 -12.37 73.60 26.09
C SER A 5 -12.20 72.85 27.41
N ARG A 6 -13.09 71.87 27.72
CA ARG A 6 -12.72 70.54 28.28
C ARG A 6 -13.74 69.45 27.91
N VAL A 7 -13.48 68.78 26.79
CA VAL A 7 -13.98 67.42 26.50
C VAL A 7 -13.17 66.45 27.36
N ARG A 8 -13.83 65.68 28.24
CA ARG A 8 -13.21 64.51 28.89
C ARG A 8 -13.44 63.29 28.01
N GLY A 9 -12.37 62.83 27.37
CA GLY A 9 -12.36 61.65 26.53
C GLY A 9 -12.60 60.36 27.32
N LEU A 10 -13.47 59.51 26.78
CA LEU A 10 -13.51 58.09 27.10
C LEU A 10 -12.49 57.39 26.21
N CYS A 11 -11.41 56.87 26.80
CA CYS A 11 -10.55 55.88 26.16
C CYS A 11 -11.33 54.58 26.00
N ALA A 12 -11.87 54.34 24.80
CA ALA A 12 -12.29 53.01 24.38
C ALA A 12 -11.06 52.25 23.87
N LEU A 13 -10.51 51.33 24.67
CA LEU A 13 -9.59 50.32 24.16
C LEU A 13 -10.39 49.33 23.31
N ALA A 14 -10.28 49.46 21.99
CA ALA A 14 -10.74 48.44 21.06
C ALA A 14 -9.74 47.27 21.10
N VAL A 15 -10.10 46.18 21.77
CA VAL A 15 -9.37 44.90 21.68
C VAL A 15 -9.71 44.28 20.33
N LEU A 16 -8.77 44.39 19.39
CA LEU A 16 -8.87 43.74 18.08
C LEU A 16 -8.52 42.25 18.26
N CYS A 17 -9.52 41.42 18.50
CA CYS A 17 -9.37 39.96 18.44
C CYS A 17 -9.14 39.55 16.98
N THR A 18 -7.89 39.39 16.57
CA THR A 18 -7.53 38.73 15.31
C THR A 18 -7.81 37.23 15.47
N ALA A 19 -8.97 36.80 15.00
CA ALA A 19 -9.26 35.38 14.83
C ALA A 19 -8.33 34.81 13.76
N VAL A 20 -7.24 34.16 14.19
CA VAL A 20 -6.42 33.34 13.30
C VAL A 20 -7.27 32.12 12.93
N SER A 21 -7.91 32.19 11.77
CA SER A 21 -8.54 31.01 11.17
C SER A 21 -7.43 30.01 10.86
N MET A 22 -7.25 29.01 11.74
CA MET A 22 -6.47 27.82 11.41
C MET A 22 -7.21 27.11 10.27
N VAL A 23 -6.78 27.36 9.04
CA VAL A 23 -7.16 26.52 7.90
C VAL A 23 -6.57 25.14 8.20
N PRO A 24 -7.38 24.08 8.35
CA PRO A 24 -6.82 22.75 8.49
C PRO A 24 -6.01 22.49 7.22
N THR A 25 -4.71 22.23 7.38
CA THR A 25 -3.91 21.66 6.30
C THR A 25 -4.57 20.34 5.95
N ALA A 26 -5.30 20.31 4.83
CA ALA A 26 -5.78 19.05 4.30
C ALA A 26 -4.54 18.22 3.99
N ASP A 27 -4.31 17.16 4.78
CA ASP A 27 -3.45 16.08 4.33
C ASP A 27 -4.08 15.58 3.03
N ALA A 28 -3.37 15.76 1.92
CA ALA A 28 -3.80 15.23 0.62
C ALA A 28 -3.87 13.69 0.62
N TRP A 29 -3.25 13.06 1.62
CA TRP A 29 -3.16 11.62 1.77
C TRP A 29 -4.21 11.05 2.73
N LEU A 30 -4.73 9.88 2.38
CA LEU A 30 -5.60 9.09 3.24
C LEU A 30 -4.88 8.78 4.56
N ALA A 31 -5.63 8.77 5.66
CA ALA A 31 -5.08 8.35 6.94
C ALA A 31 -4.56 6.90 6.85
N PRO A 32 -3.34 6.61 7.34
CA PRO A 32 -2.86 5.24 7.37
C PRO A 32 -3.81 4.28 8.10
N ILE A 33 -3.97 3.07 7.57
CA ILE A 33 -4.66 2.01 8.29
C ILE A 33 -3.67 1.29 9.21
N VAL A 34 -4.09 1.08 10.46
CA VAL A 34 -3.32 0.40 11.50
C VAL A 34 -4.02 -0.87 11.97
N THR A 35 -3.23 -1.88 12.32
CA THR A 35 -3.72 -3.14 12.88
C THR A 35 -3.82 -3.06 14.40
N LYS A 36 -4.97 -3.43 14.97
CA LYS A 36 -5.12 -3.66 16.42
C LYS A 36 -5.78 -5.02 16.62
N GLY A 37 -5.05 -5.95 17.24
CA GLY A 37 -5.49 -7.35 17.34
C GLY A 37 -5.70 -7.96 15.95
N ASN A 38 -6.92 -8.43 15.68
CA ASN A 38 -7.32 -9.05 14.42
C ASN A 38 -8.11 -8.12 13.48
N LYS A 39 -8.15 -6.81 13.76
CA LYS A 39 -8.92 -5.81 12.99
C LYS A 39 -8.04 -4.66 12.50
N LEU A 40 -8.52 -4.01 11.45
CA LEU A 40 -7.93 -2.83 10.83
C LEU A 40 -8.71 -1.58 11.25
N PHE A 41 -8.02 -0.48 11.48
CA PHE A 41 -8.61 0.78 11.91
C PHE A 41 -7.94 1.96 11.22
N ASP A 42 -8.73 2.99 10.90
CA ASP A 42 -8.21 4.28 10.48
C ASP A 42 -7.42 4.95 11.62
N SER A 43 -6.19 5.41 11.35
CA SER A 43 -5.32 5.95 12.39
C SER A 43 -5.78 7.29 12.96
N LYS A 44 -6.57 8.07 12.21
CA LYS A 44 -7.06 9.40 12.62
C LYS A 44 -8.42 9.31 13.30
N THR A 45 -9.37 8.58 12.70
CA THR A 45 -10.76 8.49 13.20
C THR A 45 -10.96 7.34 14.20
N GLY A 46 -10.11 6.32 14.15
CA GLY A 46 -10.26 5.12 14.97
C GLY A 46 -11.40 4.18 14.54
N VAL A 47 -12.09 4.47 13.42
CA VAL A 47 -13.17 3.65 12.88
C VAL A 47 -12.60 2.35 12.30
N GLU A 48 -13.33 1.25 12.45
CA GLU A 48 -12.96 -0.05 11.87
C GLU A 48 -12.95 0.03 10.34
N PHE A 49 -11.81 -0.32 9.75
CA PHE A 49 -11.63 -0.38 8.30
C PHE A 49 -11.96 -1.78 7.78
N ARG A 50 -12.89 -1.86 6.83
CA ARG A 50 -13.32 -3.10 6.16
C ARG A 50 -12.88 -3.03 4.70
N MET A 51 -12.07 -3.99 4.27
CA MET A 51 -11.62 -4.08 2.87
C MET A 51 -12.80 -4.46 1.96
N LYS A 52 -13.05 -3.62 0.95
CA LYS A 52 -13.87 -3.87 -0.23
C LYS A 52 -12.92 -3.84 -1.42
N GLY A 53 -12.27 -4.97 -1.63
CA GLY A 53 -11.08 -5.06 -2.46
C GLY A 53 -11.31 -5.56 -3.87
N MET A 54 -10.45 -5.15 -4.81
CA MET A 54 -10.32 -5.76 -6.14
C MET A 54 -8.85 -6.06 -6.48
N ALA A 55 -8.61 -7.18 -7.16
CA ALA A 55 -7.30 -7.46 -7.77
C ALA A 55 -7.14 -6.58 -9.02
N TYR A 56 -6.04 -5.83 -9.11
CA TYR A 56 -5.77 -4.97 -10.26
C TYR A 56 -4.53 -5.47 -10.99
N TYR A 57 -4.76 -6.12 -12.14
CA TYR A 57 -3.73 -6.52 -13.06
C TYR A 57 -4.33 -6.61 -14.48
N PRO A 58 -4.53 -5.47 -15.16
CA PRO A 58 -5.16 -5.46 -16.47
C PRO A 58 -4.28 -6.22 -17.46
N ARG A 59 -4.84 -7.24 -18.11
CA ARG A 59 -4.15 -7.98 -19.16
C ARG A 59 -4.90 -7.80 -20.47
N PRO A 60 -4.24 -7.34 -21.54
CA PRO A 60 -4.85 -7.33 -22.87
C PRO A 60 -5.31 -8.74 -23.26
N ASN A 61 -6.49 -8.85 -23.87
CA ASN A 61 -7.03 -10.13 -24.30
C ASN A 61 -6.39 -10.64 -25.61
N ASP A 62 -5.66 -9.78 -26.32
CA ASP A 62 -4.99 -10.09 -27.60
C ASP A 62 -3.73 -9.22 -27.79
N GLY A 63 -2.92 -9.55 -28.78
CA GLY A 63 -1.70 -8.85 -29.16
C GLY A 63 -0.47 -9.26 -28.36
N ARG A 64 0.67 -8.62 -28.66
CA ARG A 64 1.99 -8.97 -28.10
C ARG A 64 2.06 -8.89 -26.56
N MET A 65 1.17 -8.11 -25.95
CA MET A 65 1.13 -7.91 -24.49
C MET A 65 0.22 -8.92 -23.77
N ALA A 66 -0.62 -9.69 -24.49
CA ALA A 66 -1.54 -10.66 -23.88
C ALA A 66 -0.82 -11.80 -23.16
N THR A 67 0.40 -12.14 -23.61
CA THR A 67 1.21 -13.22 -23.05
C THR A 67 2.24 -12.75 -22.02
N VAL A 68 2.32 -11.44 -21.73
CA VAL A 68 3.30 -10.91 -20.78
C VAL A 68 2.76 -11.08 -19.36
N GLY A 69 3.37 -12.01 -18.62
CA GLY A 69 2.95 -12.38 -17.26
C GLY A 69 3.53 -11.52 -16.14
N ASN A 70 4.57 -10.72 -16.39
CA ASN A 70 5.29 -9.92 -15.41
C ASN A 70 5.41 -8.45 -15.84
N TYR A 71 4.29 -7.72 -15.91
CA TYR A 71 4.29 -6.34 -16.37
C TYR A 71 3.65 -5.38 -15.37
N ASP A 72 4.35 -4.30 -15.05
CA ASP A 72 3.84 -3.31 -14.12
C ASP A 72 2.91 -2.29 -14.81
N TRP A 73 1.61 -2.51 -14.67
CA TRP A 73 0.57 -1.59 -15.15
C TRP A 73 0.25 -0.45 -14.20
N ALA A 74 0.77 -0.47 -12.97
CA ALA A 74 0.58 0.61 -12.00
C ALA A 74 1.65 1.71 -12.14
N ALA A 75 2.70 1.49 -12.93
CA ALA A 75 3.71 2.50 -13.19
C ALA A 75 3.12 3.77 -13.82
N ASP A 76 3.70 4.92 -13.48
CA ASP A 76 3.21 6.24 -13.91
C ASP A 76 3.15 6.43 -15.43
N LYS A 77 3.97 5.70 -16.18
CA LYS A 77 3.95 5.69 -17.65
C LYS A 77 2.65 5.13 -18.26
N HIS A 78 1.79 4.50 -17.45
CA HIS A 78 0.52 3.90 -17.85
C HIS A 78 -0.71 4.66 -17.32
N GLU A 79 -0.53 5.94 -16.98
CA GLU A 79 -1.60 6.82 -16.49
C GLU A 79 -2.85 6.79 -17.37
N ASP A 80 -2.68 6.83 -18.69
CA ASP A 80 -3.75 6.73 -19.67
C ASP A 80 -4.55 5.43 -19.59
N VAL A 81 -3.95 4.36 -19.08
CA VAL A 81 -4.59 3.05 -18.89
C VAL A 81 -5.26 2.95 -17.53
N TRP A 82 -4.57 3.28 -16.44
CA TRP A 82 -5.09 3.04 -15.10
C TRP A 82 -6.02 4.13 -14.58
N GLN A 83 -5.89 5.38 -15.05
CA GLN A 83 -6.69 6.49 -14.54
C GLN A 83 -8.20 6.30 -14.78
N PRO A 84 -8.68 5.91 -15.98
CA PRO A 84 -10.10 5.63 -16.19
C PRO A 84 -10.61 4.44 -15.36
N HIS A 85 -9.75 3.46 -15.10
CA HIS A 85 -10.12 2.32 -14.26
C HIS A 85 -10.34 2.74 -12.80
N LEU A 86 -9.52 3.64 -12.25
CA LEU A 86 -9.68 4.14 -10.88
C LEU A 86 -11.00 4.90 -10.69
N GLU A 87 -11.45 5.64 -11.70
CA GLU A 87 -12.77 6.30 -11.68
C GLU A 87 -13.89 5.28 -11.55
N VAL A 88 -13.86 4.23 -12.37
CA VAL A 88 -14.85 3.14 -12.31
C VAL A 88 -14.80 2.41 -10.97
N LEU A 89 -13.60 2.14 -10.43
CA LEU A 89 -13.44 1.48 -9.13
C LEU A 89 -13.99 2.33 -7.99
N LYS A 90 -13.81 3.65 -8.06
CA LYS A 90 -14.39 4.60 -7.12
C LYS A 90 -15.93 4.57 -7.17
N ASP A 91 -16.52 4.55 -8.36
CA ASP A 91 -17.97 4.46 -8.53
C ASP A 91 -18.55 3.13 -8.01
N LEU A 92 -17.79 2.05 -8.12
CA LEU A 92 -18.13 0.74 -7.54
C LEU A 92 -17.98 0.70 -6.00
N GLY A 93 -17.42 1.75 -5.39
CA GLY A 93 -17.17 1.82 -3.95
C GLY A 93 -16.04 0.89 -3.48
N VAL A 94 -15.10 0.57 -4.37
CA VAL A 94 -13.86 -0.15 -4.04
C VAL A 94 -12.99 0.77 -3.18
N ASN A 95 -12.48 0.26 -2.06
CA ASN A 95 -11.59 1.01 -1.18
C ASN A 95 -10.21 0.35 -1.03
N THR A 96 -9.97 -0.78 -1.70
CA THR A 96 -8.69 -1.48 -1.65
C THR A 96 -8.38 -2.12 -3.01
N ILE A 97 -7.16 -1.98 -3.48
CA ILE A 97 -6.66 -2.67 -4.66
C ILE A 97 -5.50 -3.58 -4.26
N ARG A 98 -5.42 -4.79 -4.81
CA ARG A 98 -4.24 -5.66 -4.73
C ARG A 98 -3.45 -5.59 -6.03
N LEU A 99 -2.19 -5.16 -5.96
CA LEU A 99 -1.22 -5.20 -7.05
C LEU A 99 -0.43 -6.52 -7.03
N TYR A 100 -0.03 -6.98 -8.21
CA TYR A 100 0.74 -8.21 -8.39
C TYR A 100 2.18 -7.89 -8.85
N PRO A 101 2.59 -7.99 -10.12
CA PRO A 101 3.94 -7.59 -10.45
C PRO A 101 4.02 -6.06 -10.44
N ILE A 102 4.91 -5.56 -9.59
CA ILE A 102 5.36 -4.18 -9.60
C ILE A 102 6.87 -4.17 -9.90
N ASP A 103 7.32 -3.14 -10.59
CA ASP A 103 8.72 -2.89 -10.88
C ASP A 103 9.22 -1.77 -9.96
N PRO A 104 9.97 -2.10 -8.88
CA PRO A 104 10.46 -1.09 -7.94
C PRO A 104 11.48 -0.12 -8.54
N GLY A 105 11.93 -0.34 -9.79
CA GLY A 105 12.80 0.60 -10.51
C GLY A 105 12.04 1.73 -11.23
N THR A 106 10.71 1.74 -11.20
CA THR A 106 9.87 2.78 -11.84
C THR A 106 9.08 3.56 -10.80
N SER A 107 8.60 4.77 -11.16
CA SER A 107 7.76 5.56 -10.25
C SER A 107 6.29 5.15 -10.31
N HIS A 108 5.64 5.22 -9.15
CA HIS A 108 4.22 4.98 -8.91
C HIS A 108 3.55 6.17 -8.22
N ASP A 109 4.22 7.32 -8.17
CA ASP A 109 3.74 8.49 -7.42
C ASP A 109 2.37 8.93 -7.92
N LYS A 110 2.16 9.00 -9.24
CA LYS A 110 0.87 9.41 -9.81
C LYS A 110 -0.21 8.39 -9.51
N PHE A 111 0.10 7.10 -9.64
CA PHE A 111 -0.85 6.02 -9.36
C PHE A 111 -1.29 6.04 -7.89
N MET A 112 -0.33 6.17 -6.97
CA MET A 112 -0.60 6.17 -5.53
C MET A 112 -1.35 7.42 -5.11
N CYS A 113 -1.02 8.60 -5.66
CA CYS A 113 -1.77 9.84 -5.47
C CYS A 113 -3.22 9.70 -5.94
N ALA A 114 -3.45 9.22 -7.17
CA ALA A 114 -4.79 9.04 -7.73
C ALA A 114 -5.62 8.03 -6.92
N CYS A 115 -5.00 6.93 -6.45
CA CYS A 115 -5.65 6.01 -5.52
C CYS A 115 -6.05 6.70 -4.21
N SER A 116 -5.16 7.52 -3.64
CA SER A 116 -5.44 8.26 -2.40
C SER A 116 -6.63 9.22 -2.58
N GLU A 117 -6.65 9.99 -3.68
CA GLU A 117 -7.76 10.90 -4.03
C GLU A 117 -9.09 10.16 -4.27
N ALA A 118 -9.02 8.92 -4.74
CA ALA A 118 -10.17 8.05 -4.92
C ALA A 118 -10.64 7.37 -3.62
N GLY A 119 -9.91 7.50 -2.50
CA GLY A 119 -10.23 6.79 -1.26
C GLY A 119 -9.79 5.31 -1.26
N ILE A 120 -8.84 4.96 -2.11
CA ILE A 120 -8.37 3.59 -2.35
C ILE A 120 -7.02 3.36 -1.68
N TYR A 121 -6.96 2.30 -0.87
CA TYR A 121 -5.71 1.78 -0.32
C TYR A 121 -5.11 0.67 -1.19
N VAL A 122 -3.81 0.46 -1.12
CA VAL A 122 -3.10 -0.49 -2.00
C VAL A 122 -2.42 -1.59 -1.19
N LEU A 123 -2.74 -2.85 -1.49
CA LEU A 123 -2.00 -4.03 -1.06
C LEU A 123 -0.98 -4.40 -2.13
N VAL A 124 0.31 -4.34 -1.78
CA VAL A 124 1.41 -4.49 -2.73
C VAL A 124 1.97 -5.91 -2.68
N GLY A 125 1.98 -6.62 -3.80
CA GLY A 125 2.70 -7.88 -3.96
C GLY A 125 4.21 -7.65 -4.04
N ILE A 126 4.97 -8.27 -3.13
CA ILE A 126 6.44 -8.26 -3.21
C ILE A 126 6.93 -9.27 -4.25
N THR A 127 6.31 -10.45 -4.27
CA THR A 127 6.67 -11.52 -5.19
C THR A 127 6.17 -11.24 -6.61
N ALA A 128 6.94 -11.63 -7.61
CA ALA A 128 6.58 -11.46 -9.01
C ALA A 128 6.94 -12.72 -9.82
N PRO A 129 6.31 -12.97 -10.97
CA PRO A 129 6.65 -14.07 -11.88
C PRO A 129 7.94 -13.73 -12.67
N CYS A 130 9.06 -13.65 -11.96
CA CYS A 130 10.42 -13.56 -12.49
C CYS A 130 11.36 -14.50 -11.73
N GLU A 131 12.53 -14.77 -12.33
CA GLU A 131 13.57 -15.60 -11.72
C GLU A 131 13.96 -15.06 -10.33
N ASN A 132 13.99 -15.94 -9.34
CA ASN A 132 14.28 -15.64 -7.92
C ASN A 132 13.41 -14.56 -7.27
N CYS A 133 12.29 -14.17 -7.90
CA CYS A 133 11.36 -13.16 -7.37
C CYS A 133 10.25 -13.74 -6.47
N SER A 134 10.33 -15.03 -6.13
CA SER A 134 9.43 -15.69 -5.19
C SER A 134 10.15 -16.80 -4.44
N VAL A 135 9.53 -17.28 -3.35
CA VAL A 135 9.96 -18.55 -2.74
C VAL A 135 9.83 -19.65 -3.81
N LEU A 136 10.89 -20.42 -3.95
CA LEU A 136 11.03 -21.47 -4.96
C LEU A 136 10.56 -22.81 -4.40
N ASP A 137 10.14 -23.71 -5.28
CA ASP A 137 9.69 -25.06 -4.95
C ASP A 137 10.85 -26.03 -4.65
N TYR A 138 11.74 -25.64 -3.74
CA TYR A 138 12.87 -26.45 -3.26
C TYR A 138 12.77 -26.74 -1.76
N LEU A 139 13.51 -27.72 -1.26
CA LEU A 139 13.62 -27.93 0.18
C LEU A 139 14.43 -26.79 0.84
N PRO A 140 14.06 -26.35 2.05
CA PRO A 140 14.85 -25.39 2.82
C PRO A 140 16.31 -25.86 3.00
N PRO A 141 17.30 -24.95 2.93
CA PRO A 141 17.15 -23.49 2.77
C PRO A 141 17.07 -23.01 1.32
N LYS A 142 17.20 -23.90 0.32
CA LYS A 142 17.34 -23.51 -1.10
C LYS A 142 16.11 -22.81 -1.69
N CYS A 143 14.94 -22.95 -1.06
CA CYS A 143 13.71 -22.27 -1.48
C CYS A 143 13.71 -20.74 -1.28
N TYR A 144 14.68 -20.18 -0.55
CA TYR A 144 14.77 -18.75 -0.28
C TYR A 144 16.08 -18.18 -0.87
N PRO A 145 16.06 -17.71 -2.13
CA PRO A 145 17.23 -17.09 -2.75
C PRO A 145 17.49 -15.71 -2.15
N GLU A 146 18.75 -15.28 -2.13
CA GLU A 146 19.15 -13.96 -1.60
C GLU A 146 18.51 -12.81 -2.39
N ASP A 147 18.38 -12.95 -3.71
CA ASP A 147 17.75 -11.97 -4.60
C ASP A 147 16.30 -11.64 -4.18
N LEU A 148 15.58 -12.62 -3.62
CA LEU A 148 14.21 -12.41 -3.13
C LEU A 148 14.18 -11.40 -1.98
N PHE A 149 15.16 -11.47 -1.07
CA PHE A 149 15.25 -10.54 0.03
C PHE A 149 15.60 -9.13 -0.46
N THR A 150 16.56 -9.01 -1.38
CA THR A 150 16.90 -7.74 -2.01
C THR A 150 15.70 -7.11 -2.70
N ARG A 151 14.93 -7.91 -3.47
CA ARG A 151 13.67 -7.45 -4.06
C ARG A 151 12.69 -6.95 -3.00
N ALA A 152 12.49 -7.69 -1.92
CA ALA A 152 11.59 -7.27 -0.85
C ALA A 152 11.97 -5.91 -0.24
N GLN A 153 13.26 -5.65 -0.06
CA GLN A 153 13.77 -4.36 0.41
C GLN A 153 13.45 -3.24 -0.58
N MET A 154 13.68 -3.46 -1.88
CA MET A 154 13.40 -2.48 -2.93
C MET A 154 11.91 -2.12 -2.98
N VAL A 155 11.04 -3.14 -3.02
CA VAL A 155 9.58 -2.95 -3.04
C VAL A 155 9.08 -2.27 -1.77
N TYR A 156 9.59 -2.69 -0.62
CA TYR A 156 9.22 -2.07 0.66
C TYR A 156 9.58 -0.58 0.67
N ASN A 157 10.80 -0.22 0.26
CA ASN A 157 11.23 1.17 0.24
C ASN A 157 10.45 2.03 -0.75
N ALA A 158 10.09 1.48 -1.91
CA ALA A 158 9.30 2.20 -2.92
C ALA A 158 7.88 2.52 -2.43
N PHE A 159 7.24 1.62 -1.67
CA PHE A 159 5.82 1.78 -1.33
C PHE A 159 5.52 2.11 0.14
N ALA A 160 6.44 1.88 1.07
CA ALA A 160 6.20 2.12 2.51
C ALA A 160 6.13 3.61 2.87
N MET A 161 6.52 4.49 1.95
CA MET A 161 6.43 5.94 2.08
C MET A 161 5.02 6.50 1.83
N TYR A 162 4.13 5.77 1.15
CA TYR A 162 2.76 6.22 0.91
C TYR A 162 1.83 5.81 2.05
N ASP A 163 1.01 6.76 2.52
CA ASP A 163 0.07 6.53 3.61
C ASP A 163 -1.07 5.58 3.23
N ASN A 164 -1.46 5.56 1.95
CA ASN A 164 -2.48 4.66 1.42
C ASN A 164 -1.95 3.26 1.07
N THR A 165 -0.67 2.94 1.33
CA THR A 165 -0.20 1.55 1.28
C THR A 165 -0.85 0.77 2.43
N LEU A 166 -1.73 -0.19 2.16
CA LEU A 166 -2.40 -0.96 3.22
C LEU A 166 -1.46 -1.98 3.87
N GLY A 167 -0.56 -2.56 3.08
CA GLY A 167 0.36 -3.60 3.51
C GLY A 167 0.98 -4.34 2.33
N PHE A 168 1.89 -5.27 2.64
CA PHE A 168 2.58 -6.07 1.63
C PHE A 168 2.23 -7.55 1.72
N SER A 169 2.10 -8.17 0.55
CA SER A 169 1.92 -9.60 0.35
C SER A 169 3.25 -10.25 -0.06
N LEU A 170 3.78 -11.13 0.79
CA LEU A 170 5.11 -11.76 0.63
C LEU A 170 5.09 -13.13 -0.06
N GLY A 171 3.92 -13.57 -0.50
CA GLY A 171 3.76 -14.87 -1.10
C GLY A 171 2.38 -15.00 -1.68
N ASN A 172 2.28 -15.71 -2.80
CA ASN A 172 1.03 -16.01 -3.47
C ASN A 172 0.91 -17.52 -3.61
N GLU A 173 0.21 -18.13 -2.64
CA GLU A 173 -0.19 -19.54 -2.68
C GLU A 173 0.99 -20.51 -2.84
N ASN A 174 2.11 -20.25 -2.16
CA ASN A 174 3.34 -21.04 -2.26
C ASN A 174 3.14 -22.54 -2.00
N ASN A 175 2.12 -22.90 -1.23
CA ASN A 175 1.74 -24.28 -0.94
C ASN A 175 1.14 -25.03 -2.14
N LEU A 176 0.83 -24.35 -3.25
CA LEU A 176 0.36 -24.97 -4.49
C LEU A 176 1.47 -25.15 -5.53
N GLN A 177 2.70 -24.73 -5.25
CA GLN A 177 3.81 -24.93 -6.18
C GLN A 177 4.17 -26.41 -6.27
N THR A 178 4.43 -26.88 -7.50
CA THR A 178 4.84 -28.25 -7.82
C THR A 178 5.89 -28.30 -8.94
N GLU A 179 6.44 -27.14 -9.32
CA GLU A 179 7.29 -26.99 -10.51
C GLU A 179 8.66 -27.66 -10.37
N ASN A 180 9.22 -27.69 -9.16
CA ASN A 180 10.57 -28.22 -8.90
C ASN A 180 10.57 -29.45 -7.98
N GLY A 181 9.39 -30.01 -7.73
CA GLY A 181 9.23 -31.34 -7.14
C GLY A 181 9.32 -31.39 -5.62
N ALA A 182 9.33 -30.24 -4.94
CA ALA A 182 8.92 -30.23 -3.55
C ALA A 182 7.39 -30.30 -3.49
N ASP A 183 6.84 -30.98 -2.49
CA ASP A 183 5.46 -30.71 -2.10
C ASP A 183 5.44 -29.24 -1.67
N GLY A 184 4.64 -28.37 -2.30
CA GLY A 184 4.64 -26.93 -2.03
C GLY A 184 4.50 -26.59 -0.54
N THR A 185 3.93 -27.47 0.28
CA THR A 185 3.88 -27.33 1.74
C THR A 185 5.27 -27.38 2.42
N ALA A 186 6.23 -28.09 1.83
CA ALA A 186 7.62 -28.18 2.29
C ALA A 186 8.37 -26.84 2.18
N THR A 187 7.85 -25.87 1.42
CA THR A 187 8.43 -24.51 1.32
C THR A 187 8.01 -23.59 2.47
N ALA A 188 7.08 -24.01 3.34
CA ALA A 188 6.56 -23.21 4.44
C ALA A 188 7.66 -22.62 5.38
N PRO A 189 8.77 -23.33 5.69
CA PRO A 189 9.87 -22.74 6.45
C PRO A 189 10.53 -21.55 5.73
N CYS A 190 10.67 -21.60 4.41
CA CYS A 190 11.20 -20.49 3.61
C CYS A 190 10.25 -19.29 3.60
N VAL A 191 8.94 -19.51 3.44
CA VAL A 191 7.94 -18.42 3.54
C VAL A 191 7.99 -17.76 4.92
N LYS A 192 8.13 -18.56 5.99
CA LYS A 192 8.25 -18.04 7.36
C LYS A 192 9.56 -17.27 7.58
N ALA A 193 10.68 -17.76 7.04
CA ALA A 193 11.97 -17.08 7.09
C ALA A 193 11.91 -15.74 6.34
N PHE A 194 11.37 -15.74 5.12
CA PHE A 194 11.20 -14.54 4.32
C PHE A 194 10.33 -13.49 5.02
N LEU A 195 9.22 -13.91 5.63
CA LEU A 195 8.37 -13.03 6.44
C LEU A 195 9.09 -12.46 7.66
N ARG A 196 9.85 -13.29 8.38
CA ARG A 196 10.65 -12.85 9.53
C ARG A 196 11.67 -11.80 9.10
N ASP A 197 12.42 -12.06 8.04
CA ASP A 197 13.55 -11.22 7.64
C ASP A 197 13.06 -9.89 7.06
N THR A 198 11.97 -9.90 6.28
CA THR A 198 11.33 -8.66 5.79
C THR A 198 10.73 -7.84 6.94
N ARG A 199 10.15 -8.49 7.96
CA ARG A 199 9.70 -7.79 9.18
C ARG A 199 10.84 -7.16 9.95
N SER A 200 11.96 -7.87 10.09
CA SER A 200 13.18 -7.35 10.72
C SER A 200 13.73 -6.15 9.95
N TYR A 201 13.74 -6.22 8.61
CA TYR A 201 14.13 -5.09 7.77
C TYR A 201 13.21 -3.88 7.96
N ALA A 202 11.89 -4.08 7.83
CA ALA A 202 10.89 -3.05 8.07
C ALA A 202 11.01 -2.40 9.46
N ALA A 203 11.36 -3.18 10.49
CA ALA A 203 11.62 -2.68 11.83
C ALA A 203 12.93 -1.88 11.91
N SER A 204 13.98 -2.29 11.19
CA SER A 204 15.26 -1.56 11.14
C SER A 204 15.15 -0.19 10.47
N CYS A 205 14.18 0.00 9.58
CA CYS A 205 13.89 1.28 8.92
C CYS A 205 13.03 2.23 9.79
N SER A 206 12.84 1.92 11.08
CA SER A 206 12.00 2.71 11.99
C SER A 206 12.51 4.15 12.08
N GLY A 207 11.69 5.11 11.64
CA GLY A 207 12.01 6.54 11.65
C GLY A 207 12.24 7.13 10.24
N SER A 208 12.41 6.29 9.22
CA SER A 208 12.53 6.74 7.81
C SER A 208 11.32 6.37 6.97
N VAL A 209 10.64 5.26 7.27
CA VAL A 209 9.43 4.80 6.58
C VAL A 209 8.42 4.19 7.57
N ARG A 210 7.15 4.14 7.16
CA ARG A 210 6.07 3.63 8.01
C ARG A 210 6.12 2.11 8.12
N ARG A 211 5.90 1.59 9.32
CA ARG A 211 5.72 0.14 9.55
C ARG A 211 4.37 -0.35 9.00
N CYS A 212 4.38 -0.71 7.73
CA CYS A 212 3.23 -1.32 7.04
C CYS A 212 3.02 -2.78 7.47
N PRO A 213 1.77 -3.26 7.58
CA PRO A 213 1.48 -4.68 7.78
C PRO A 213 2.12 -5.58 6.71
N LEU A 214 2.66 -6.73 7.14
CA LEU A 214 3.29 -7.74 6.28
C LEU A 214 2.60 -9.09 6.47
N ALA A 215 2.05 -9.65 5.38
CA ALA A 215 1.30 -10.91 5.39
C ALA A 215 1.66 -11.80 4.18
N SER A 216 1.38 -13.10 4.28
CA SER A 216 1.42 -14.03 3.15
C SER A 216 -0.01 -14.37 2.72
N THR A 217 -0.22 -14.61 1.42
CA THR A 217 -1.53 -15.06 0.89
C THR A 217 -1.50 -16.55 0.61
N LEU A 218 -2.51 -17.25 1.11
CA LEU A 218 -2.72 -18.68 0.94
C LEU A 218 -4.01 -18.89 0.15
N PRO A 219 -4.14 -20.00 -0.61
CA PRO A 219 -5.36 -20.30 -1.30
C PRO A 219 -6.48 -20.47 -0.30
N THR A 220 -7.67 -20.00 -0.67
CA THR A 220 -8.87 -20.35 0.08
C THR A 220 -9.12 -21.83 -0.14
N PHE A 221 -8.91 -22.68 0.87
CA PHE A 221 -9.41 -24.05 0.83
C PHE A 221 -10.93 -23.98 0.78
N ARG A 222 -11.52 -23.98 -0.43
CA ARG A 222 -12.87 -24.49 -0.58
C ARG A 222 -12.78 -25.93 -0.16
N HIS A 223 -13.49 -26.31 0.90
CA HIS A 223 -13.87 -27.69 1.09
C HIS A 223 -14.51 -28.16 -0.23
N LEU A 224 -13.75 -28.92 -1.01
CA LEU A 224 -14.33 -29.86 -1.95
C LEU A 224 -15.09 -30.86 -1.07
N GLY A 225 -16.37 -30.57 -0.84
CA GLY A 225 -17.30 -31.54 -0.31
C GLY A 225 -17.33 -32.70 -1.30
N HIS A 226 -16.72 -33.80 -0.91
CA HIS A 226 -17.13 -35.13 -1.36
C HIS A 226 -18.42 -35.52 -0.64
#